data_AF-A0A7C5BN47-F1
#
_entry.id   AF-A0A7C5BN47-F1
#
_cell.length_a   1.000
_cell.length_b   1.000
_cell.length_c   1.000
_cell.angle_alpha   90.00
_cell.angle_beta   90.00
_cell.angle_gamma   90.00
#
_symmetry.space_group_name_H-M   'P 1'
#
loop_
_entity.id
_entity.type
_entity.pdbx_description
1 polymer ?
#
loop_
_entity_poly.entity_id
_entity_poly.type
_entity_poly.pdbx_seq_one_letter_code
_entity_poly.pdbx_strand_id
1 'polypeptide(L)'
;MKLITIYLSTLILLSSTVVVADANQDYKQLQKRWAEVNYSLKDKAQKEAFDELVIQADKATESYPDSAEVLIWSGIVKSSYAGAKGGLGALSLAKASKADLEKAMTINDTALSGSAYTSLGTLYFKVPGWPLGFGKDKKAKELLEKALTINPDGIDSNYFYAEYLADQRLYGEAEKYLLKAQQAPTRPDRPVADKGRHDDIEVSLEKVRAKLASKK
;
A
#
# COMPACT_ATOMS: atom_id res chain seq x y z
N MET A 1 68.84 11.86 42.14
CA MET A 1 67.66 11.02 41.88
C MET A 1 66.40 11.83 42.12
N LYS A 2 65.65 12.19 41.07
CA LYS A 2 64.28 12.71 41.18
C LYS A 2 63.43 11.93 40.20
N LEU A 3 62.49 11.14 40.72
CA LEU A 3 61.49 10.40 39.94
C LEU A 3 60.35 11.36 39.64
N ILE A 4 60.04 11.56 38.35
CA ILE A 4 58.87 12.32 37.90
C ILE A 4 57.78 11.29 37.58
N THR A 5 56.72 11.29 38.38
CA THR A 5 55.54 10.44 38.19
C THR A 5 54.67 11.05 37.08
N ILE A 6 54.51 10.32 35.97
CA ILE A 6 53.62 10.71 34.87
C ILE A 6 52.25 10.09 35.11
N TYR A 7 51.22 10.92 35.28
CA TYR A 7 49.82 10.47 35.31
C TYR A 7 49.33 10.30 33.87
N LEU A 8 49.00 9.06 33.50
CA LEU A 8 48.40 8.72 32.20
C LEU A 8 46.87 8.78 32.33
N SER A 9 46.26 9.85 31.85
CA SER A 9 44.81 9.99 31.78
C SER A 9 44.27 9.18 30.60
N THR A 10 43.63 8.04 30.87
CA THR A 10 42.89 7.25 29.87
C THR A 10 41.58 7.92 29.52
N LEU A 11 41.47 8.42 28.29
CA LEU A 11 40.24 8.95 27.70
C LEU A 11 39.37 7.76 27.21
N ILE A 12 38.27 7.49 27.90
CA ILE A 12 37.28 6.49 27.46
C ILE A 12 36.38 7.14 26.41
N LEU A 13 36.61 6.82 25.14
CA LEU A 13 35.69 7.16 24.05
C LEU A 13 34.47 6.23 24.13
N LEU A 14 33.34 6.77 24.59
CA LEU A 14 32.04 6.12 24.40
C LEU A 14 31.67 6.20 22.92
N SER A 15 31.89 5.12 22.18
CA SER A 15 31.37 4.95 20.83
C SER A 15 29.86 4.73 20.91
N SER A 16 29.06 5.79 20.77
CA SER A 16 27.62 5.66 20.50
C SER A 16 27.45 4.98 19.15
N THR A 17 27.00 3.73 19.13
CA THR A 17 26.55 3.11 17.88
C THR A 17 25.33 3.89 17.39
N VAL A 18 25.52 4.72 16.36
CA VAL A 18 24.41 5.28 15.62
C VAL A 18 23.73 4.11 14.93
N VAL A 19 22.53 3.74 15.39
CA VAL A 19 21.67 2.83 14.64
C VAL A 19 21.30 3.58 13.37
N VAL A 20 21.95 3.24 12.25
CA VAL A 20 21.58 3.75 10.94
C VAL A 20 20.19 3.18 10.66
N ALA A 21 19.21 4.06 10.65
CA ALA A 21 17.83 3.71 10.32
C ALA A 21 17.79 3.28 8.85
N ASP A 22 17.16 2.13 8.57
CA ASP A 22 17.14 1.47 7.26
C ASP A 22 15.74 1.58 6.65
N ALA A 23 15.60 2.35 5.57
CA ALA A 23 14.36 2.51 4.82
C ALA A 23 13.69 1.17 4.46
N ASN A 24 14.51 0.13 4.21
CA ASN A 24 14.05 -1.21 3.91
C ASN A 24 13.37 -1.89 5.12
N GLN A 25 13.91 -1.68 6.32
CA GLN A 25 13.28 -2.15 7.56
C GLN A 25 11.99 -1.38 7.84
N ASP A 26 12.00 -0.06 7.63
CA ASP A 26 10.85 0.78 7.99
C ASP A 26 9.65 0.56 7.07
N TYR A 27 9.85 0.43 5.75
CA TYR A 27 8.72 0.09 4.88
C TYR A 27 8.16 -1.32 5.19
N LYS A 28 9.01 -2.28 5.59
CA LYS A 28 8.56 -3.63 5.98
C LYS A 28 7.74 -3.61 7.27
N GLN A 29 8.06 -2.72 8.21
CA GLN A 29 7.25 -2.50 9.40
C GLN A 29 5.89 -1.92 9.03
N LEU A 30 5.84 -0.91 8.17
CA LEU A 30 4.58 -0.37 7.64
C LEU A 30 3.76 -1.44 6.92
N GLN A 31 4.39 -2.25 6.07
CA GLN A 31 3.76 -3.38 5.36
C GLN A 31 3.08 -4.37 6.31
N LYS A 32 3.83 -4.82 7.33
CA LYS A 32 3.33 -5.79 8.30
C LYS A 32 2.17 -5.20 9.11
N ARG A 33 2.36 -3.99 9.62
CA ARG A 33 1.34 -3.32 10.45
C ARG A 33 0.08 -3.02 9.64
N TRP A 34 0.21 -2.59 8.39
CA TRP A 34 -0.92 -2.41 7.48
C TRP A 34 -1.73 -3.69 7.33
N ALA A 35 -1.08 -4.84 7.14
CA ALA A 35 -1.79 -6.11 6.97
C ALA A 35 -2.63 -6.47 8.21
N GLU A 36 -2.07 -6.30 9.41
CA GLU A 36 -2.79 -6.50 10.68
C GLU A 36 -3.99 -5.56 10.80
N VAL A 37 -3.79 -4.26 10.57
CA VAL A 37 -4.84 -3.25 10.71
C VAL A 37 -5.96 -3.46 9.68
N ASN A 38 -5.59 -3.73 8.43
CA ASN A 38 -6.53 -3.88 7.33
C ASN A 38 -7.37 -5.16 7.43
N TYR A 39 -6.75 -6.28 7.83
CA TYR A 39 -7.39 -7.60 7.77
C TYR A 39 -7.83 -8.17 9.12
N SER A 40 -7.19 -7.79 10.23
CA SER A 40 -7.50 -8.37 11.55
C SER A 40 -8.34 -7.46 12.44
N LEU A 41 -8.41 -6.15 12.15
CA LEU A 41 -9.22 -5.19 12.92
C LEU A 41 -10.47 -4.78 12.15
N LYS A 42 -11.49 -4.30 12.87
CA LYS A 42 -12.76 -3.79 12.31
C LYS A 42 -13.23 -2.53 13.04
N ASP A 43 -14.14 -1.82 12.40
CA ASP A 43 -14.89 -0.69 12.94
C ASP A 43 -14.01 0.38 13.62
N LYS A 44 -14.28 0.69 14.89
CA LYS A 44 -13.59 1.72 15.65
C LYS A 44 -12.10 1.39 15.85
N ALA A 45 -11.79 0.15 16.23
CA ALA A 45 -10.42 -0.28 16.46
C ALA A 45 -9.57 -0.20 15.18
N GLN A 46 -10.16 -0.51 14.02
CA GLN A 46 -9.49 -0.37 12.74
C GLN A 46 -9.16 1.10 12.43
N LYS A 47 -10.10 2.02 12.65
CA LYS A 47 -9.90 3.46 12.37
C LYS A 47 -8.83 4.06 13.28
N GLU A 48 -8.87 3.76 14.58
CA GLU A 48 -7.87 4.23 15.55
C GLU A 48 -6.48 3.70 15.21
N ALA A 49 -6.35 2.42 14.86
CA ALA A 49 -5.07 1.85 14.46
C ALA A 49 -4.55 2.39 13.12
N PHE A 50 -5.44 2.76 12.19
CA PHE A 50 -5.04 3.46 10.97
C PHE A 50 -4.60 4.91 11.22
N ASP A 51 -5.25 5.64 12.13
CA ASP A 51 -4.79 6.99 12.53
C ASP A 51 -3.34 6.93 13.04
N GLU A 52 -3.03 5.98 13.92
CA GLU A 52 -1.67 5.74 14.40
C GLU A 52 -0.70 5.34 13.27
N LEU A 53 -1.14 4.47 12.36
CA LEU A 53 -0.30 3.99 11.26
C LEU A 53 0.00 5.09 10.23
N VAL A 54 -0.92 6.02 9.99
CA VAL A 54 -0.65 7.21 9.16
C VAL A 54 0.44 8.06 9.79
N ILE A 55 0.41 8.30 11.11
CA ILE A 55 1.47 9.06 11.81
C ILE A 55 2.83 8.36 11.64
N GLN A 56 2.88 7.03 11.73
CA GLN A 56 4.11 6.27 11.51
C GLN A 56 4.60 6.39 10.06
N ALA A 57 3.68 6.31 9.09
CA ALA A 57 4.00 6.44 7.69
C ALA A 57 4.52 7.84 7.32
N ASP A 58 3.96 8.90 7.93
CA ASP A 58 4.41 10.28 7.73
C ASP A 58 5.83 10.50 8.30
N LYS A 59 6.12 9.98 9.49
CA LYS A 59 7.48 10.01 10.05
C LYS A 59 8.49 9.27 9.17
N ALA A 60 8.09 8.16 8.58
CA ALA A 60 8.93 7.39 7.68
C ALA A 60 9.21 8.19 6.38
N THR A 61 8.20 8.83 5.79
CA THR A 61 8.42 9.65 4.57
C THR A 61 9.22 10.93 4.84
N GLU A 62 9.16 11.49 6.06
CA GLU A 62 10.06 12.56 6.50
C GLU A 62 11.51 12.09 6.63
N SER A 63 11.71 10.87 7.14
CA SER A 63 13.04 10.29 7.35
C SER A 63 13.68 9.79 6.05
N TYR A 64 12.87 9.30 5.11
CA TYR A 64 13.31 8.76 3.82
C TYR A 64 12.51 9.36 2.65
N PRO A 65 12.65 10.66 2.39
CA PRO A 65 11.86 11.35 1.37
C PRO A 65 12.11 10.81 -0.05
N ASP A 66 13.23 10.14 -0.28
CA ASP A 66 13.65 9.60 -1.58
C ASP A 66 13.55 8.07 -1.67
N SER A 67 12.90 7.40 -0.71
CA SER A 67 12.57 5.97 -0.82
C SER A 67 11.21 5.77 -1.48
N ALA A 68 11.21 5.19 -2.68
CA ALA A 68 9.97 4.83 -3.37
C ALA A 68 9.14 3.83 -2.56
N GLU A 69 9.78 2.85 -1.90
CA GLU A 69 9.11 1.83 -1.10
C GLU A 69 8.38 2.42 0.11
N VAL A 70 9.03 3.34 0.84
CA VAL A 70 8.41 4.03 1.98
C VAL A 70 7.23 4.90 1.52
N LEU A 71 7.39 5.64 0.43
CA LEU A 71 6.31 6.45 -0.14
C LEU A 71 5.14 5.58 -0.64
N ILE A 72 5.42 4.43 -1.29
CA ILE A 72 4.38 3.49 -1.73
C ILE A 72 3.59 2.97 -0.52
N TRP A 73 4.26 2.55 0.54
CA TRP A 73 3.58 2.06 1.73
C TRP A 73 2.80 3.15 2.46
N SER A 74 3.32 4.39 2.50
CA SER A 74 2.58 5.55 3.01
C SER A 74 1.30 5.79 2.20
N GLY A 75 1.41 5.75 0.87
CA GLY A 75 0.28 5.82 -0.04
C GLY A 75 -0.75 4.71 0.19
N ILE A 76 -0.31 3.46 0.32
CA ILE A 76 -1.18 2.31 0.58
C ILE A 76 -1.94 2.50 1.91
N VAL A 77 -1.23 2.82 3.00
CA VAL A 77 -1.84 3.08 4.32
C VAL A 77 -2.92 4.15 4.23
N LYS A 78 -2.60 5.31 3.63
CA LYS A 78 -3.54 6.44 3.50
C LYS A 78 -4.75 6.08 2.63
N SER A 79 -4.56 5.35 1.53
CA SER A 79 -5.67 4.91 0.65
C SER A 79 -6.59 3.89 1.33
N SER A 80 -6.03 2.92 2.06
CA SER A 80 -6.83 1.95 2.84
C SER A 80 -7.61 2.65 3.95
N TYR A 81 -6.96 3.59 4.65
CA TYR A 81 -7.64 4.33 5.69
C TYR A 81 -8.76 5.23 5.13
N ALA A 82 -8.56 5.85 3.97
CA ALA A 82 -9.63 6.60 3.29
C ALA A 82 -10.88 5.72 3.08
N GLY A 83 -10.68 4.49 2.61
CA GLY A 83 -11.76 3.50 2.46
C GLY A 83 -12.47 3.16 3.78
N ALA A 84 -11.71 2.92 4.85
CA ALA A 84 -12.27 2.59 6.16
C ALA A 84 -12.96 3.78 6.85
N LYS A 85 -12.43 5.00 6.69
CA LYS A 85 -12.92 6.22 7.36
C LYS A 85 -14.23 6.72 6.76
N GLY A 86 -14.33 6.74 5.43
CA GLY A 86 -15.45 7.34 4.72
C GLY A 86 -15.60 8.86 4.96
N GLY A 87 -16.63 9.46 4.36
CA GLY A 87 -16.97 10.88 4.56
C GLY A 87 -15.89 11.86 4.09
N LEU A 88 -15.92 13.08 4.63
CA LEU A 88 -15.01 14.17 4.22
C LEU A 88 -13.53 13.88 4.51
N GLY A 89 -13.25 13.15 5.60
CA GLY A 89 -11.88 12.76 5.97
C GLY A 89 -11.26 11.73 5.02
N ALA A 90 -12.06 10.96 4.28
CA ALA A 90 -11.55 10.02 3.29
C ALA A 90 -10.90 10.73 2.10
N LEU A 91 -11.46 11.86 1.66
CA LEU A 91 -10.97 12.55 0.47
C LEU A 91 -9.59 13.20 0.71
N SER A 92 -9.35 13.77 1.89
CA SER A 92 -8.03 14.32 2.22
C SER A 92 -6.96 13.23 2.27
N LEU A 93 -7.27 12.09 2.89
CA LEU A 93 -6.41 10.90 2.90
C LEU A 93 -6.13 10.37 1.48
N ALA A 94 -7.15 10.29 0.63
CA ALA A 94 -6.99 9.87 -0.76
C ALA A 94 -6.08 10.83 -1.56
N LYS A 95 -6.19 12.15 -1.33
CA LYS A 95 -5.31 13.15 -1.96
C LYS A 95 -3.86 13.04 -1.46
N ALA A 96 -3.66 12.84 -0.17
CA ALA A 96 -2.33 12.61 0.41
C ALA A 96 -1.70 11.32 -0.14
N SER A 97 -2.47 10.24 -0.19
CA SER A 97 -2.05 8.98 -0.80
C SER A 97 -1.63 9.16 -2.26
N LYS A 98 -2.44 9.86 -3.07
CA LYS A 98 -2.10 10.19 -4.46
C LYS A 98 -0.76 10.90 -4.56
N ALA A 99 -0.50 11.89 -3.70
CA ALA A 99 0.76 12.64 -3.73
C ALA A 99 1.98 11.75 -3.42
N ASP A 100 1.88 10.87 -2.41
CA ASP A 100 2.97 9.95 -2.07
C ASP A 100 3.24 8.95 -3.20
N LEU A 101 2.18 8.38 -3.80
CA LEU A 101 2.29 7.42 -4.89
C LEU A 101 2.86 8.06 -6.16
N GLU A 102 2.43 9.28 -6.50
CA GLU A 102 2.99 10.03 -7.62
C GLU A 102 4.47 10.35 -7.40
N LYS A 103 4.86 10.75 -6.19
CA LYS A 103 6.27 10.98 -5.84
C LYS A 103 7.09 9.68 -5.91
N ALA A 104 6.56 8.56 -5.41
CA ALA A 104 7.25 7.28 -5.53
C ALA A 104 7.52 6.89 -6.98
N MET A 105 6.55 7.15 -7.87
CA MET A 105 6.69 6.88 -9.30
C MET A 105 7.75 7.75 -9.99
N THR A 106 8.04 8.96 -9.48
CA THR A 106 9.16 9.75 -10.02
C THR A 106 10.52 9.22 -9.59
N ILE A 107 10.59 8.49 -8.48
CA ILE A 107 11.83 7.90 -7.94
C ILE A 107 12.09 6.53 -8.57
N ASN A 108 11.12 5.62 -8.48
CA ASN A 108 11.16 4.29 -9.09
C ASN A 108 9.74 3.77 -9.29
N ASP A 109 9.24 3.86 -10.52
CA ASP A 109 7.87 3.45 -10.90
C ASP A 109 7.66 1.92 -10.90
N THR A 110 8.74 1.14 -10.87
CA THR A 110 8.70 -0.33 -10.80
C THR A 110 8.91 -0.90 -9.39
N ALA A 111 9.21 -0.04 -8.41
CA ALA A 111 9.38 -0.45 -7.01
C ALA A 111 8.20 -1.28 -6.50
N LEU A 112 8.51 -2.27 -5.67
CA LEU A 112 7.54 -3.22 -5.13
C LEU A 112 6.64 -3.85 -6.21
N SER A 113 7.23 -4.20 -7.35
CA SER A 113 6.52 -4.80 -8.49
C SER A 113 5.39 -3.92 -9.02
N GLY A 114 5.62 -2.61 -9.10
CA GLY A 114 4.67 -1.64 -9.65
C GLY A 114 3.48 -1.34 -8.73
N SER A 115 3.59 -1.57 -7.41
CA SER A 115 2.49 -1.31 -6.46
C SER A 115 1.93 0.12 -6.53
N ALA A 116 2.76 1.12 -6.86
CA ALA A 116 2.29 2.49 -7.03
C ALA A 116 1.18 2.61 -8.09
N TYR A 117 1.35 1.92 -9.22
CA TYR A 117 0.36 1.88 -10.29
C TYR A 117 -0.95 1.22 -9.84
N THR A 118 -0.87 0.10 -9.13
CA THR A 118 -2.05 -0.62 -8.61
C THR A 118 -2.86 0.26 -7.66
N SER A 119 -2.18 0.87 -6.68
CA SER A 119 -2.82 1.69 -5.65
C SER A 119 -3.38 2.99 -6.22
N LEU A 120 -2.60 3.69 -7.06
CA LEU A 120 -3.04 4.94 -7.66
C LEU A 120 -4.18 4.71 -8.66
N GLY A 121 -4.08 3.65 -9.47
CA GLY A 121 -5.16 3.21 -10.36
C GLY A 121 -6.46 2.95 -9.60
N THR A 122 -6.37 2.29 -8.45
CA THR A 122 -7.50 2.03 -7.56
C THR A 122 -8.16 3.31 -7.06
N LEU A 123 -7.37 4.29 -6.62
CA LEU A 123 -7.91 5.59 -6.19
C LEU A 123 -8.68 6.28 -7.31
N TYR A 124 -8.18 6.23 -8.54
CA TYR A 124 -8.81 6.93 -9.67
C TYR A 124 -10.21 6.41 -10.01
N PHE A 125 -10.57 5.14 -9.72
CA PHE A 125 -11.95 4.66 -9.96
C PHE A 125 -12.80 4.60 -8.68
N LYS A 126 -12.19 4.65 -7.48
CA LYS A 126 -12.94 4.63 -6.20
C LYS A 126 -13.26 6.02 -5.64
N VAL A 127 -12.49 7.05 -6.00
CA VAL A 127 -12.69 8.43 -5.50
C VAL A 127 -13.65 9.19 -6.44
N PRO A 128 -14.49 10.12 -5.93
CA PRO A 128 -15.32 10.97 -6.79
C PRO A 128 -14.52 11.78 -7.81
N GLY A 129 -15.13 12.07 -8.96
CA GLY A 129 -14.56 12.96 -9.97
C GLY A 129 -14.59 14.45 -9.57
N TRP A 130 -14.16 15.29 -10.50
CA TRP A 130 -14.23 16.75 -10.36
C TRP A 130 -15.69 17.22 -10.20
N PRO A 131 -15.99 18.23 -9.34
CA PRO A 131 -15.05 19.08 -8.60
C PRO A 131 -14.66 18.57 -7.20
N LEU A 132 -15.25 17.47 -6.72
CA LEU A 132 -15.01 17.00 -5.35
C LEU A 132 -13.65 16.31 -5.21
N GLY A 133 -13.35 15.37 -6.11
CA GLY A 133 -12.12 14.60 -6.08
C GLY A 133 -11.40 14.59 -7.42
N PHE A 134 -10.59 13.55 -7.62
CA PHE A 134 -9.73 13.39 -8.79
C PHE A 134 -10.04 12.11 -9.58
N GLY A 135 -11.15 11.43 -9.26
CA GLY A 135 -11.56 10.22 -9.94
C GLY A 135 -11.67 10.39 -11.45
N LYS A 136 -11.15 9.42 -12.20
CA LYS A 136 -11.13 9.40 -13.66
C LYS A 136 -10.88 7.97 -14.18
N ASP A 137 -11.92 7.27 -14.57
CA ASP A 137 -11.87 5.85 -15.00
C ASP A 137 -10.86 5.58 -16.11
N LYS A 138 -10.72 6.48 -17.09
CA LYS A 138 -9.70 6.36 -18.14
C LYS A 138 -8.29 6.28 -17.55
N LYS A 139 -8.00 7.12 -16.55
CA LYS A 139 -6.69 7.14 -15.87
C LYS A 139 -6.51 5.92 -14.97
N ALA A 140 -7.58 5.46 -14.31
CA ALA A 140 -7.57 4.23 -13.54
C ALA A 140 -7.17 3.03 -14.41
N LYS A 141 -7.80 2.89 -15.59
CA LYS A 141 -7.49 1.84 -16.55
C LYS A 141 -6.02 1.86 -16.98
N GLU A 142 -5.53 3.01 -17.44
CA GLU A 142 -4.14 3.17 -17.89
C GLU A 142 -3.13 2.74 -16.81
N LEU A 143 -3.37 3.11 -15.56
CA LEU A 143 -2.49 2.76 -14.44
C LEU A 143 -2.57 1.27 -14.08
N LEU A 144 -3.78 0.70 -14.01
CA LEU A 144 -3.95 -0.72 -13.66
C LEU A 144 -3.42 -1.65 -14.75
N GLU A 145 -3.56 -1.30 -16.04
CA GLU A 145 -2.94 -2.05 -17.14
C GLU A 145 -1.41 -1.98 -17.11
N LYS A 146 -0.86 -0.82 -16.72
CA LYS A 146 0.59 -0.70 -16.48
C LYS A 146 1.04 -1.57 -15.30
N ALA A 147 0.26 -1.64 -14.22
CA ALA A 147 0.55 -2.54 -13.10
C ALA A 147 0.56 -4.01 -13.51
N LEU A 148 -0.40 -4.45 -14.34
CA LEU A 148 -0.43 -5.80 -14.91
C LEU A 148 0.76 -6.08 -15.83
N THR A 149 1.23 -5.08 -16.57
CA THR A 149 2.44 -5.23 -17.41
C THR A 149 3.68 -5.50 -16.55
N ILE A 150 3.78 -4.86 -15.37
CA ILE A 150 4.93 -5.02 -14.46
C ILE A 150 4.82 -6.32 -13.66
N ASN A 151 3.62 -6.66 -13.17
CA ASN A 151 3.38 -7.80 -12.31
C ASN A 151 2.15 -8.58 -12.80
N PRO A 152 2.30 -9.35 -13.91
CA PRO A 152 1.17 -10.00 -14.57
C PRO A 152 0.52 -11.08 -13.74
N ASP A 153 1.26 -11.72 -12.83
CA ASP A 153 0.78 -12.85 -12.01
C ASP A 153 0.62 -12.47 -10.54
N GLY A 154 0.74 -11.18 -10.22
CA GLY A 154 0.60 -10.67 -8.85
C GLY A 154 -0.84 -10.68 -8.35
N ILE A 155 -1.02 -11.04 -7.08
CA ILE A 155 -2.34 -11.10 -6.45
C ILE A 155 -3.05 -9.74 -6.45
N ASP A 156 -2.36 -8.67 -6.05
CA ASP A 156 -2.95 -7.33 -5.91
C ASP A 156 -3.22 -6.69 -7.30
N SER A 157 -2.30 -6.81 -8.27
CA SER A 157 -2.47 -6.21 -9.60
C SER A 157 -3.67 -6.82 -10.34
N ASN A 158 -3.84 -8.14 -10.28
CA ASN A 158 -4.98 -8.84 -10.87
C ASN A 158 -6.29 -8.56 -10.12
N TYR A 159 -6.27 -8.60 -8.78
CA TYR A 159 -7.47 -8.33 -7.97
C TYR A 159 -8.02 -6.92 -8.22
N PHE A 160 -7.16 -5.88 -8.16
CA PHE A 160 -7.64 -4.51 -8.32
C PHE A 160 -8.01 -4.16 -9.76
N TYR A 161 -7.40 -4.78 -10.78
CA TYR A 161 -7.89 -4.66 -12.15
C TYR A 161 -9.26 -5.32 -12.32
N ALA A 162 -9.49 -6.47 -11.68
CA ALA A 162 -10.80 -7.11 -11.69
C ALA A 162 -11.87 -6.27 -10.99
N GLU A 163 -11.54 -5.64 -9.85
CA GLU A 163 -12.44 -4.71 -9.16
C GLU A 163 -12.81 -3.51 -10.06
N TYR A 164 -11.84 -2.97 -10.81
CA TYR A 164 -12.12 -1.94 -11.83
C TYR A 164 -13.06 -2.47 -12.91
N LEU A 165 -12.79 -3.65 -13.49
CA LEU A 165 -13.66 -4.24 -14.50
C LEU A 165 -15.09 -4.48 -13.99
N ALA A 166 -15.23 -4.94 -12.75
CA ALA A 166 -16.53 -5.14 -12.10
C ALA A 166 -17.29 -3.82 -11.90
N ASP A 167 -16.59 -2.76 -11.50
CA ASP A 167 -17.15 -1.39 -11.38
C ASP A 167 -17.68 -0.89 -12.73
N GLN A 168 -16.94 -1.18 -13.81
CA GLN A 168 -17.34 -0.90 -15.20
C GLN A 168 -18.38 -1.90 -15.75
N ARG A 169 -18.90 -2.80 -14.92
CA ARG A 169 -19.90 -3.83 -15.24
C ARG A 169 -19.44 -4.88 -16.26
N LEU A 170 -18.14 -5.00 -16.48
CA LEU A 170 -17.48 -5.99 -17.34
C LEU A 170 -17.23 -7.30 -16.56
N TYR A 171 -18.30 -7.88 -16.03
CA TYR A 171 -18.25 -8.99 -15.07
C TYR A 171 -17.54 -10.25 -15.60
N GLY A 172 -17.66 -10.56 -16.90
CA GLY A 172 -17.00 -11.73 -17.48
C GLY A 172 -15.47 -11.60 -17.49
N GLU A 173 -14.96 -10.41 -17.78
CA GLU A 173 -13.51 -10.14 -17.69
C GLU A 173 -13.07 -10.05 -16.22
N ALA A 174 -13.87 -9.42 -15.35
CA ALA A 174 -13.58 -9.36 -13.92
C ALA A 174 -13.40 -10.77 -13.32
N GLU A 175 -14.26 -11.73 -13.65
CA GLU A 175 -14.13 -13.11 -13.19
C GLU A 175 -12.79 -13.74 -13.61
N LYS A 176 -12.36 -13.54 -14.87
CA LYS A 176 -11.08 -14.08 -15.36
C LYS A 176 -9.89 -13.57 -14.54
N TYR A 177 -9.86 -12.26 -14.27
CA TYR A 177 -8.78 -11.66 -13.49
C TYR A 177 -8.84 -12.01 -12.00
N LEU A 178 -10.04 -12.18 -11.42
CA LEU A 178 -10.19 -12.70 -10.06
C LEU A 178 -9.67 -14.13 -9.92
N LEU A 179 -9.98 -15.01 -10.88
CA LEU A 179 -9.43 -16.37 -10.90
C LEU A 179 -7.92 -16.38 -11.05
N LYS A 180 -7.37 -15.46 -11.86
CA LYS A 180 -5.92 -15.27 -11.96
C LYS A 180 -5.31 -14.81 -10.63
N ALA A 181 -5.93 -13.84 -9.95
CA ALA A 181 -5.52 -13.40 -8.63
C ALA A 181 -5.58 -14.53 -7.59
N GLN A 182 -6.61 -15.38 -7.65
CA GLN A 182 -6.77 -16.54 -6.76
C GLN A 182 -5.63 -17.57 -6.92
N GLN A 183 -5.04 -17.67 -8.10
CA GLN A 183 -3.94 -18.59 -8.42
C GLN A 183 -2.55 -17.94 -8.29
N ALA A 184 -2.47 -16.69 -7.84
CA ALA A 184 -1.21 -15.97 -7.73
C ALA A 184 -0.22 -16.69 -6.79
N PRO A 185 1.10 -16.62 -7.05
CA PRO A 185 2.10 -17.17 -6.15
C PRO A 185 2.01 -16.58 -4.74
N THR A 186 2.21 -17.42 -3.73
CA THR A 186 2.26 -16.97 -2.33
C THR A 186 3.47 -16.07 -2.09
N ARG A 187 3.31 -15.10 -1.18
CA ARG A 187 4.38 -14.23 -0.70
C ARG A 187 4.74 -14.66 0.72
N PRO A 188 5.82 -15.45 0.93
CA PRO A 188 6.13 -16.05 2.23
C PRO A 188 6.32 -15.03 3.36
N ASP A 189 6.69 -13.79 3.02
CA ASP A 189 6.87 -12.68 3.94
C ASP A 189 5.57 -11.89 4.22
N ARG A 190 4.45 -12.24 3.57
CA ARG A 190 3.16 -11.54 3.66
C ARG A 190 1.94 -12.47 3.92
N PRO A 191 2.02 -13.46 4.82
CA PRO A 191 0.94 -14.46 4.99
C PRO A 191 -0.39 -13.85 5.43
N VAL A 192 -0.38 -12.82 6.29
CA VAL A 192 -1.61 -12.15 6.76
C VAL A 192 -2.29 -11.40 5.62
N ALA A 193 -1.51 -10.67 4.80
CA ALA A 193 -2.05 -9.92 3.67
C ALA A 193 -2.57 -10.86 2.57
N ASP A 194 -1.85 -11.95 2.28
CA ASP A 194 -2.25 -12.92 1.26
C ASP A 194 -3.54 -13.63 1.67
N LYS A 195 -3.65 -14.09 2.92
CA LYS A 195 -4.90 -14.68 3.40
C LYS A 195 -6.06 -13.69 3.26
N GLY A 196 -5.89 -12.48 3.77
CA GLY A 196 -6.93 -11.45 3.71
C GLY A 196 -7.33 -11.11 2.27
N ARG A 197 -6.38 -11.05 1.35
CA ARG A 197 -6.65 -10.80 -0.07
C ARG A 197 -7.34 -11.99 -0.73
N HIS A 198 -7.04 -13.23 -0.37
CA HIS A 198 -7.79 -14.38 -0.85
C HIS A 198 -9.25 -14.37 -0.38
N ASP A 199 -9.49 -14.00 0.88
CA ASP A 199 -10.85 -13.81 1.41
C ASP A 199 -11.59 -12.71 0.60
N ASP A 200 -10.92 -11.58 0.29
CA ASP A 200 -11.48 -10.52 -0.57
C ASP A 200 -11.83 -11.03 -2.00
N ILE A 201 -10.92 -11.81 -2.60
CA ILE A 201 -11.10 -12.38 -3.95
C ILE A 201 -12.31 -13.30 -4.01
N GLU A 202 -12.50 -14.17 -3.00
CA GLU A 202 -13.65 -15.08 -2.92
C GLU A 202 -14.97 -14.30 -2.89
N VAL A 203 -15.05 -13.27 -2.03
CA VAL A 203 -16.22 -12.40 -1.95
C VAL A 203 -16.49 -11.68 -3.27
N SER A 204 -15.46 -11.19 -3.96
CA SER A 204 -15.63 -10.54 -5.26
C SER A 204 -16.05 -11.52 -6.36
N LEU A 205 -15.56 -12.76 -6.35
CA LEU A 205 -15.98 -13.81 -7.28
C LEU A 205 -17.46 -14.12 -7.13
N GLU A 206 -17.95 -14.28 -5.90
CA GLU A 206 -19.38 -14.51 -5.64
C GLU A 206 -20.24 -13.38 -6.20
N LYS A 207 -19.88 -12.12 -5.93
CA LYS A 207 -20.61 -10.95 -6.42
C LYS A 207 -20.65 -10.88 -7.94
N VAL A 208 -19.50 -11.09 -8.59
CA VAL A 208 -19.36 -11.04 -10.05
C VAL A 208 -20.18 -12.15 -10.70
N ARG A 209 -20.12 -13.38 -10.16
CA ARG A 209 -20.90 -14.53 -10.65
C ARG A 209 -22.41 -14.32 -10.49
N ALA A 210 -22.84 -13.77 -9.36
CA ALA A 210 -24.26 -13.41 -9.17
C ALA A 210 -24.74 -12.41 -10.24
N LYS A 211 -23.93 -11.40 -10.58
CA LYS A 211 -24.24 -10.45 -11.65
C LYS A 211 -24.25 -11.06 -13.05
N LEU A 212 -23.44 -12.07 -13.31
CA LEU A 212 -23.44 -12.82 -14.57
C LEU A 212 -24.68 -13.70 -14.68
N ALA A 213 -25.07 -14.38 -13.60
CA ALA A 213 -26.27 -15.21 -13.56
C ALA A 213 -27.54 -14.38 -13.75
N SER A 214 -27.62 -13.17 -13.18
CA SER A 214 -28.78 -12.28 -13.30
C SER A 214 -28.93 -11.60 -14.67
N LYS A 215 -27.94 -11.75 -15.57
CA LYS A 215 -27.97 -11.21 -16.94
C LYS A 215 -28.35 -12.25 -18.00
N LYS A 216 -28.48 -13.52 -17.61
CA LYS A 216 -29.00 -14.60 -18.47
C LYS A 216 -30.52 -14.65 -18.38
#